data_AF-A0A2M7Y8Z2-F1
#
_entry.id   AF-A0A2M7Y8Z2-F1
#
_cell.length_a   1.000
_cell.length_b   1.000
_cell.length_c   1.000
_cell.angle_alpha   90.00
_cell.angle_beta   90.00
_cell.angle_gamma   90.00
#
_symmetry.space_group_name_H-M   'P 1'
#
loop_
_entity.id
_entity.type
_entity.pdbx_description
1 polymer ?
#
loop_
_entity_poly.entity_id
_entity_poly.type
_entity_poly.pdbx_seq_one_letter_code
_entity_poly.pdbx_strand_id
1 'polypeptide(L)'
;MTVRQSDGCVWTRRGDWFAPSAAWQGCGDGAWATGRAEVRQTAALWPLAEGARGGFTRKAASSTGKTYTRDTACRVTGAEAVIRENGAKTPAWVVACDDGKRTRTTWWAPGEGPIAFIVAHQKNGVEEAWVRL
;
A
#
# COMPACT_ATOMS: atom_id res chain seq x y z
N MET A 1 -3.68 -7.64 -8.60
CA MET A 1 -3.48 -6.36 -9.33
C MET A 1 -1.99 -6.16 -9.59
N THR A 2 -1.65 -5.70 -10.78
CA THR A 2 -0.28 -5.33 -11.18
C THR A 2 -0.22 -3.82 -11.36
N VAL A 3 0.85 -3.19 -10.88
CA VAL A 3 1.13 -1.76 -11.03
C VAL A 3 2.48 -1.62 -11.70
N ARG A 4 2.57 -0.71 -12.66
CA ARG A 4 3.81 -0.31 -13.33
C ARG A 4 4.01 1.18 -13.09
N GLN A 5 5.15 1.52 -12.51
CA GLN A 5 5.57 2.88 -12.24
C GLN A 5 6.39 3.43 -13.42
N SER A 6 6.52 4.75 -13.49
CA SER A 6 7.22 5.46 -14.59
C SER A 6 8.72 5.19 -14.63
N ASP A 7 9.31 4.81 -13.50
CA ASP A 7 10.71 4.39 -13.35
C ASP A 7 10.97 2.94 -13.79
N GLY A 8 9.93 2.24 -14.28
CA GLY A 8 10.01 0.86 -14.71
C GLY A 8 9.80 -0.18 -13.60
N CYS A 9 9.63 0.24 -12.33
CA CYS A 9 9.26 -0.66 -11.24
C CYS A 9 7.89 -1.27 -11.52
N VAL A 10 7.82 -2.61 -11.45
CA VAL A 10 6.58 -3.36 -11.60
C VAL A 10 6.36 -4.16 -10.34
N TRP A 11 5.18 -4.03 -9.73
CA TRP A 11 4.83 -4.81 -8.55
C TRP A 11 3.41 -5.34 -8.61
N THR A 12 3.14 -6.39 -7.84
CA THR A 12 1.84 -7.06 -7.78
C THR A 12 1.35 -7.20 -6.35
N ARG A 13 0.04 -7.03 -6.16
CA ARG A 13 -0.70 -7.37 -4.93
C ARG A 13 -1.72 -8.45 -5.24
N ARG A 14 -1.97 -9.36 -4.29
CA ARG A 14 -2.97 -10.43 -4.41
C ARG A 14 -4.12 -10.19 -3.43
N GLY A 15 -5.35 -10.34 -3.91
CA GLY A 15 -6.58 -10.35 -3.11
C GLY A 15 -7.05 -8.99 -2.61
N ASP A 16 -6.18 -8.24 -1.93
CA ASP A 16 -6.55 -7.03 -1.19
C ASP A 16 -5.67 -5.83 -1.59
N TRP A 17 -6.26 -4.65 -1.73
CA TRP A 17 -5.51 -3.43 -2.04
C TRP A 17 -4.53 -3.06 -0.92
N PHE A 18 -4.91 -3.23 0.33
CA PHE A 18 -4.10 -2.86 1.49
C PHE A 18 -2.99 -3.88 1.79
N ALA A 19 -3.06 -5.08 1.22
CA ALA A 19 -2.02 -6.09 1.35
C ALA A 19 -0.66 -5.58 0.81
N PRO A 20 0.46 -5.98 1.44
CA PRO A 20 1.78 -5.79 0.87
C PRO A 20 1.95 -6.43 -0.52
N SER A 21 2.95 -5.99 -1.29
CA SER A 21 3.24 -6.58 -2.60
C SER A 21 3.74 -8.03 -2.50
N ALA A 22 3.15 -8.90 -3.32
CA ALA A 22 3.48 -10.32 -3.45
C ALA A 22 4.63 -10.57 -4.45
N ALA A 23 4.88 -9.65 -5.38
CA ALA A 23 6.07 -9.68 -6.24
C ALA A 23 6.42 -8.27 -6.70
N TRP A 24 7.70 -8.05 -7.00
CA TRP A 24 8.20 -6.79 -7.56
C TRP A 24 9.44 -7.04 -8.42
N GLN A 25 9.64 -6.18 -9.42
CA GLN A 25 10.71 -6.27 -10.39
C GLN A 25 11.22 -4.86 -10.72
N GLY A 26 12.53 -4.66 -10.66
CA GLY A 26 13.17 -3.38 -10.98
C GLY A 26 12.79 -2.23 -10.03
N CYS A 27 12.49 -2.54 -8.77
CA CYS A 27 12.05 -1.57 -7.78
C CYS A 27 13.20 -1.19 -6.85
N GLY A 28 14.04 -0.24 -7.29
CA GLY A 28 15.27 0.18 -6.63
C GLY A 28 16.47 -0.71 -6.97
N ASP A 29 17.51 -0.66 -6.13
CA ASP A 29 18.81 -1.27 -6.41
C ASP A 29 19.15 -2.48 -5.52
N GLY A 30 20.15 -3.24 -5.97
CA GLY A 30 20.75 -4.34 -5.21
C GLY A 30 19.88 -5.59 -5.11
N ALA A 31 20.16 -6.43 -4.11
CA ALA A 31 19.54 -7.77 -4.00
C ALA A 31 18.00 -7.74 -3.92
N TRP A 32 17.44 -6.63 -3.41
CA TRP A 32 16.00 -6.43 -3.21
C TRP A 32 15.31 -5.71 -4.37
N ALA A 33 16.01 -5.32 -5.44
CA ALA A 33 15.43 -4.70 -6.63
C ALA A 33 14.31 -5.56 -7.25
N THR A 34 14.48 -6.88 -7.19
CA THR A 34 13.51 -7.87 -7.66
C THR A 34 13.31 -8.93 -6.59
N GLY A 35 12.07 -9.36 -6.41
CA GLY A 35 11.76 -10.40 -5.44
C GLY A 35 10.29 -10.79 -5.42
N ARG A 36 9.99 -11.76 -4.57
CA ARG A 36 8.64 -12.28 -4.34
C ARG A 36 8.37 -12.42 -2.86
N ALA A 37 7.10 -12.48 -2.50
CA ALA A 37 6.70 -12.71 -1.13
C ALA A 37 5.42 -13.52 -1.03
N GLU A 38 5.38 -14.35 -0.01
CA GLU A 38 4.15 -14.93 0.51
C GLU A 38 3.50 -13.91 1.43
N VAL A 39 2.22 -13.61 1.18
CA VAL A 39 1.44 -12.66 1.97
C VAL A 39 0.25 -13.40 2.55
N ARG A 40 0.15 -13.39 3.88
CA ARG A 40 -0.95 -13.97 4.62
C ARG A 40 -1.69 -12.87 5.35
N GLN A 41 -3.00 -12.80 5.18
CA GLN A 41 -3.84 -11.92 6.00
C GLN A 41 -3.97 -12.50 7.41
N THR A 42 -3.76 -11.65 8.42
CA THR A 42 -3.89 -12.00 9.83
C THR A 42 -5.14 -11.40 10.48
N ALA A 43 -5.63 -10.27 9.95
CA ALA A 43 -6.91 -9.67 10.34
C ALA A 43 -7.57 -8.98 9.13
N ALA A 44 -8.88 -9.11 9.00
CA ALA A 44 -9.64 -8.44 7.95
C ALA A 44 -9.87 -6.97 8.26
N LEU A 45 -9.53 -6.09 7.31
CA LEU A 45 -9.83 -4.66 7.41
C LEU A 45 -11.26 -4.34 6.96
N TRP A 46 -11.83 -5.16 6.06
CA TRP A 46 -13.17 -4.97 5.52
C TRP A 46 -14.25 -5.47 6.50
N PRO A 47 -15.43 -4.82 6.54
CA PRO A 47 -15.78 -3.57 5.85
C PRO A 47 -15.03 -2.35 6.44
N LEU A 48 -14.78 -1.33 5.61
CA LEU A 48 -14.15 -0.10 6.09
C LEU A 48 -15.13 0.70 6.95
N ALA A 49 -14.72 0.96 8.18
CA ALA A 49 -15.38 1.86 9.11
C ALA A 49 -14.30 2.49 10.00
N GLU A 50 -14.57 3.68 10.53
CA GLU A 50 -13.61 4.36 11.40
C GLU A 50 -13.16 3.47 12.56
N GLY A 51 -11.85 3.39 12.78
CA GLY A 51 -11.26 2.55 13.82
C GLY A 51 -11.07 1.07 13.44
N ALA A 52 -11.61 0.60 12.30
CA ALA A 52 -11.38 -0.75 11.80
C ALA A 52 -9.88 -1.03 11.63
N ARG A 53 -9.47 -2.27 11.92
CA ARG A 53 -8.07 -2.70 11.90
C ARG A 53 -7.93 -3.97 11.07
N GLY A 54 -6.85 -4.03 10.30
CA GLY A 54 -6.48 -5.18 9.49
C GLY A 54 -5.00 -5.47 9.63
N GLY A 55 -4.59 -6.65 9.20
CA GLY A 55 -3.22 -7.10 9.38
C GLY A 55 -2.79 -8.09 8.31
N PHE A 56 -1.50 -8.04 7.98
CA PHE A 56 -0.87 -8.97 7.06
C PHE A 56 0.51 -9.36 7.59
N THR A 57 0.91 -10.61 7.36
CA THR A 57 2.29 -11.06 7.50
C THR A 57 2.83 -11.33 6.10
N ARG A 58 4.02 -10.78 5.82
CA ARG A 58 4.73 -10.95 4.55
C ARG A 58 6.08 -11.62 4.77
N LYS A 59 6.30 -12.75 4.11
CA LYS A 59 7.61 -13.43 4.02
C LYS A 59 8.19 -13.23 2.63
N ALA A 60 9.25 -12.45 2.53
CA ALA A 60 9.87 -12.04 1.28
C ALA A 60 11.17 -12.79 1.00
N ALA A 61 11.44 -13.04 -0.28
CA ALA A 61 12.70 -13.53 -0.79
C ALA A 61 13.23 -12.59 -1.89
N SER A 62 14.50 -12.23 -1.77
CA SER A 62 15.24 -11.40 -2.74
C SER A 62 15.68 -12.23 -3.94
N SER A 63 16.13 -11.56 -5.01
CA SER A 63 16.73 -12.21 -6.19
C SER A 63 17.93 -13.11 -5.86
N THR A 64 18.63 -12.84 -4.75
CA THR A 64 19.80 -13.59 -4.28
C THR A 64 19.46 -14.59 -3.16
N GLY A 65 18.18 -14.85 -2.90
CA GLY A 65 17.72 -15.79 -1.88
C GLY A 65 17.74 -15.27 -0.43
N LYS A 66 18.04 -13.99 -0.18
CA LYS A 66 17.91 -13.40 1.16
C LYS A 66 16.44 -13.33 1.54
N THR A 67 16.09 -13.62 2.79
CA THR A 67 14.71 -13.61 3.25
C THR A 67 14.49 -12.68 4.44
N TYR A 68 13.28 -12.13 4.56
CA TYR A 68 12.80 -11.52 5.80
C TYR A 68 11.31 -11.74 5.98
N THR A 69 10.85 -11.64 7.22
CA THR A 69 9.44 -11.60 7.58
C THR A 69 9.12 -10.22 8.16
N ARG A 70 7.92 -9.71 7.83
CA ARG A 70 7.41 -8.44 8.35
C ARG A 70 5.91 -8.53 8.53
N ASP A 71 5.42 -7.92 9.60
CA ASP A 71 4.00 -7.65 9.77
C ASP A 71 3.66 -6.24 9.30
N THR A 72 2.48 -6.12 8.71
CA THR A 72 1.85 -4.87 8.30
C THR A 72 0.58 -4.72 9.11
N ALA A 73 0.44 -3.58 9.78
CA ALA A 73 -0.77 -3.23 10.52
C ALA A 73 -1.50 -2.10 9.79
N CYS A 74 -2.76 -2.31 9.44
CA CYS A 74 -3.60 -1.32 8.78
C CYS A 74 -4.72 -0.83 9.71
N ARG A 75 -5.06 0.45 9.62
CA ARG A 75 -6.16 1.06 10.36
C ARG A 75 -6.90 2.08 9.50
N VAL A 76 -8.22 2.09 9.58
CA VAL A 76 -9.03 3.21 9.12
C VAL A 76 -8.93 4.33 10.16
N THR A 77 -8.25 5.41 9.82
CA THR A 77 -7.96 6.52 10.73
C THR A 77 -9.05 7.59 10.73
N GLY A 78 -9.94 7.58 9.74
CA GLY A 78 -11.05 8.53 9.63
C GLY A 78 -11.67 8.47 8.24
N ALA A 79 -12.54 9.44 7.95
CA ALA A 79 -13.08 9.69 6.62
C ALA A 79 -12.95 11.17 6.28
N GLU A 80 -12.56 11.47 5.04
CA GLU A 80 -12.46 12.84 4.54
C GLU A 80 -12.78 12.91 3.05
N ALA A 81 -13.11 14.10 2.56
CA ALA A 81 -13.35 14.32 1.14
C ALA A 81 -12.05 14.69 0.43
N VAL A 82 -11.69 13.93 -0.60
CA VAL A 82 -10.57 14.27 -1.50
C VAL A 82 -11.08 15.24 -2.56
N ILE A 83 -10.38 16.37 -2.71
CA ILE A 83 -10.67 17.37 -3.74
C ILE A 83 -9.94 16.96 -5.03
N ARG A 84 -10.69 16.74 -6.12
CA ARG A 84 -10.15 16.42 -7.45
C ARG A 84 -9.85 17.69 -8.25
N GLU A 85 -9.16 17.57 -9.37
CA GLU A 85 -8.78 18.73 -10.22
C GLU A 85 -9.97 19.57 -10.68
N ASN A 86 -11.12 18.95 -10.92
CA ASN A 86 -12.36 19.63 -11.30
C ASN A 86 -13.11 20.26 -10.12
N GLY A 87 -12.53 20.23 -8.90
CA GLY A 87 -13.15 20.74 -7.68
C GLY A 87 -14.16 19.78 -7.04
N ALA A 88 -14.41 18.60 -7.63
CA ALA A 88 -15.28 17.60 -7.02
C ALA A 88 -14.71 17.12 -5.69
N LYS A 89 -15.60 16.95 -4.71
CA LYS A 89 -15.27 16.42 -3.38
C LYS A 89 -15.76 14.97 -3.31
N THR A 90 -14.83 14.01 -3.34
CA THR A 90 -15.17 12.59 -3.25
C THR A 90 -14.96 12.10 -1.81
N PRO A 91 -16.00 11.66 -1.08
CA PRO A 91 -15.84 11.06 0.24
C PRO A 91 -14.98 9.78 0.18
N ALA A 92 -14.01 9.67 1.08
CA ALA A 92 -13.14 8.51 1.16
C ALA A 92 -12.77 8.15 2.60
N TRP A 93 -12.62 6.86 2.85
CA TRP A 93 -11.98 6.35 4.06
C TRP A 93 -10.47 6.57 3.98
N VAL A 94 -9.87 7.08 5.04
CA VAL A 94 -8.42 7.21 5.17
C VAL A 94 -7.89 5.94 5.82
N VAL A 95 -7.10 5.18 5.09
CA VAL A 95 -6.52 3.92 5.56
C VAL A 95 -5.00 4.06 5.62
N ALA A 96 -4.44 3.96 6.83
CA ALA A 96 -3.01 3.95 7.05
C ALA A 96 -2.53 2.52 7.33
N CYS A 97 -1.54 2.05 6.58
CA CYS A 97 -0.86 0.78 6.78
C CYS A 97 0.61 1.03 7.15
N ASP A 98 1.01 0.63 8.35
CA ASP A 98 2.38 0.66 8.82
C ASP A 98 3.10 -0.61 8.36
N ASP A 99 4.11 -0.43 7.51
CA ASP A 99 5.02 -1.47 7.03
C ASP A 99 6.39 -1.38 7.73
N GLY A 100 6.45 -0.88 8.96
CA GLY A 100 7.63 -0.80 9.83
C GLY A 100 8.49 0.45 9.63
N LYS A 101 9.00 0.68 8.41
CA LYS A 101 9.78 1.90 8.07
C LYS A 101 9.01 2.90 7.22
N ARG A 102 7.90 2.44 6.66
CA ARG A 102 7.06 3.16 5.71
C ARG A 102 5.63 3.08 6.19
N THR A 103 4.91 4.17 5.99
CA THR A 103 3.46 4.20 6.13
C THR A 103 2.86 4.44 4.77
N ARG A 104 1.95 3.55 4.36
CA ARG A 104 1.10 3.72 3.18
C ARG A 104 -0.23 4.29 3.60
N THR A 105 -0.59 5.47 3.12
CA THR A 105 -1.92 6.04 3.33
C THR A 105 -2.70 5.96 2.03
N THR A 106 -3.88 5.36 2.06
CA THR A 106 -4.81 5.27 0.94
C THR A 106 -6.09 6.00 1.29
N TRP A 107 -6.57 6.84 0.39
CA TRP A 107 -7.92 7.36 0.41
C TRP A 107 -8.80 6.47 -0.45
N TRP A 108 -9.68 5.72 0.18
CA TRP A 108 -10.55 4.74 -0.47
C TRP A 108 -11.99 5.25 -0.56
N ALA A 109 -12.44 5.59 -1.76
CA ALA A 109 -13.83 5.95 -2.02
C ALA A 109 -14.69 4.68 -2.20
N PRO A 110 -15.78 4.53 -1.44
CA PRO A 110 -16.74 3.44 -1.65
C PRO A 110 -17.23 3.41 -3.10
N GLY A 111 -17.18 2.24 -3.74
CA GLY A 111 -17.61 2.06 -5.14
C GLY A 111 -16.58 2.46 -6.21
N GLU A 112 -15.60 3.30 -5.89
CA GLU A 112 -14.55 3.73 -6.85
C GLU A 112 -13.18 3.08 -6.59
N GLY A 113 -12.88 2.74 -5.34
CA GLY A 113 -11.60 2.20 -4.93
C GLY A 113 -10.62 3.28 -4.45
N PRO A 114 -9.30 3.11 -4.65
CA PRO A 114 -8.30 4.06 -4.18
C PRO A 114 -8.29 5.29 -5.09
N ILE A 115 -8.47 6.47 -4.49
CA ILE A 115 -8.58 7.75 -5.20
C ILE A 115 -7.44 8.72 -4.89
N ALA A 116 -6.71 8.48 -3.81
CA ALA A 116 -5.42 9.09 -3.54
C ALA A 116 -4.56 8.13 -2.73
N PHE A 117 -3.24 8.32 -2.79
CA PHE A 117 -2.28 7.46 -2.12
C PHE A 117 -0.99 8.20 -1.80
N ILE A 118 -0.41 7.87 -0.65
CA ILE A 118 0.91 8.36 -0.22
C ILE A 118 1.72 7.21 0.37
N VAL A 119 3.02 7.19 0.11
CA VAL A 119 4.01 6.42 0.86
C VAL A 119 4.97 7.38 1.53
N ALA A 120 5.08 7.31 2.85
CA ALA A 120 6.04 8.10 3.62
C ALA A 120 7.01 7.17 4.34
N HIS A 121 8.31 7.42 4.19
CA HIS A 121 9.37 6.77 4.95
C HIS A 121 9.72 7.60 6.18
N GLN A 122 9.84 6.96 7.35
CA GLN A 122 10.04 7.63 8.64
C GLN A 122 11.24 8.60 8.69
N LYS A 123 12.27 8.36 7.85
CA LYS A 123 13.46 9.22 7.77
C LYS A 123 13.56 10.06 6.49
N ASN A 124 12.92 9.63 5.40
CA ASN A 124 13.17 10.21 4.07
C ASN A 124 12.00 11.08 3.58
N GLY A 125 10.92 11.17 4.36
CA GLY A 125 9.72 11.90 3.95
C GLY A 125 8.89 11.11 2.93
N VAL A 126 8.18 11.84 2.07
CA VAL A 126 7.28 11.25 1.06
C VAL A 126 8.10 10.68 -0.10
N GLU A 127 7.89 9.40 -0.40
CA GLU A 127 8.55 8.67 -1.49
C GLU A 127 7.63 8.47 -2.70
N GLU A 128 6.31 8.45 -2.49
CA GLU A 128 5.30 8.35 -3.55
C GLU A 128 4.05 9.11 -3.12
N ALA A 129 3.45 9.85 -4.04
CA ALA A 129 2.16 10.51 -3.84
C ALA A 129 1.42 10.65 -5.17
N TRP A 130 0.11 10.36 -5.17
CA TRP A 130 -0.75 10.62 -6.30
C TRP A 130 -2.20 10.84 -5.88
N VAL A 131 -2.93 11.58 -6.71
CA VAL A 131 -4.39 11.70 -6.69
C VAL A 131 -4.89 11.24 -8.05
N ARG A 132 -5.88 10.36 -8.07
CA ARG A 132 -6.49 9.89 -9.31
C ARG A 132 -7.30 11.05 -9.90
N LEU A 133 -7.14 11.29 -11.20
CA LEU A 133 -7.94 12.26 -11.94
C LEU A 133 -9.41 11.82 -12.04
#